data_AF-A0A354U8Y7-F1
#
_entry.id   AF-A0A354U8Y7-F1
#
_cell.length_a   1.000
_cell.length_b   1.000
_cell.length_c   1.000
_cell.angle_alpha   90.00
_cell.angle_beta   90.00
_cell.angle_gamma   90.00
#
_symmetry.space_group_name_H-M   'P 1'
#
loop_
_entity.id
_entity.type
_entity.pdbx_description
1 polymer ?
#
loop_
_entity_poly.entity_id
_entity_poly.type
_entity_poly.pdbx_seq_one_letter_code
_entity_poly.pdbx_strand_id
1 'polypeptide(L)'
;HTTQNCTAQGQGSDIGAGMKQFRTSLDARIAGRPFGINEYASVYWNKYRYEEPFAVGAYAAFQGTDMLIRFSHPFHVGNANLIFPWITFHDPVTTASLVQTALLFARGDVQEGGRGVRLTFSEQAVAQNMNWNTAVKSVQSRLGLIVKSGMELTDSRNPRRPHLNSGDLSIPLSGGAQVIENTEGFAATVESGSSAMTLPELVKLLRENKLIGKNNRTDGVSVFENSTQELYTNTEEQYMTVNTPRYQGICGEEKAKAALKDVSIEILKTRGIVSIASLRKDRTITDADCLLVVYATNALGSNMTFTGTDMIKCLSYGGNPTLIETGKIRFTLRNTNAGKLKLYPLLMNGKRLAPLKTSVSGDLLTAEIDTAAIPETPALFFELAE
;
A
#
# COMPACT_ATOMS: atom_id res chain seq x y z
N HIS A 1 8.45 -11.71 -10.34
CA HIS A 1 7.15 -12.23 -9.92
C HIS A 1 6.65 -13.07 -11.08
N THR A 2 6.53 -14.38 -10.85
CA THR A 2 6.63 -15.47 -11.84
C THR A 2 7.96 -15.59 -12.59
N THR A 3 8.61 -16.76 -12.53
CA THR A 3 9.77 -17.12 -13.37
C THR A 3 9.59 -18.55 -13.88
N GLN A 4 10.03 -18.82 -15.12
CA GLN A 4 9.84 -20.08 -15.88
C GLN A 4 8.41 -20.64 -15.77
N ASN A 5 7.58 -20.31 -16.77
CA ASN A 5 6.23 -20.84 -17.02
C ASN A 5 5.11 -20.32 -16.11
N CYS A 6 5.20 -19.09 -15.57
CA CYS A 6 4.20 -18.54 -14.65
C CYS A 6 4.06 -19.31 -13.30
N THR A 7 4.99 -20.20 -12.93
CA THR A 7 4.78 -21.12 -11.78
C THR A 7 5.46 -20.72 -10.47
N ALA A 8 6.28 -19.68 -10.41
CA ALA A 8 7.06 -19.35 -9.19
C ALA A 8 6.89 -17.89 -8.70
N GLN A 9 6.34 -17.69 -7.51
CA GLN A 9 6.07 -16.35 -6.96
C GLN A 9 6.78 -16.16 -5.61
N GLY A 10 7.56 -15.08 -5.50
CA GLY A 10 8.16 -14.68 -4.22
C GLY A 10 7.08 -14.34 -3.19
N GLN A 11 7.29 -14.76 -1.95
CA GLN A 11 6.32 -14.66 -0.84
C GLN A 11 6.65 -13.56 0.17
N GLY A 12 7.46 -12.57 -0.24
CA GLY A 12 7.87 -11.45 0.60
C GLY A 12 6.78 -10.37 0.74
N SER A 13 6.86 -9.62 1.84
CA SER A 13 6.10 -8.40 2.11
C SER A 13 6.68 -7.23 1.31
N ASP A 14 5.82 -6.47 0.63
CA ASP A 14 6.24 -5.23 -0.05
C ASP A 14 6.48 -4.13 1.00
N ILE A 15 5.71 -4.13 2.09
CA ILE A 15 5.97 -3.27 3.25
C ILE A 15 7.36 -3.53 3.82
N GLY A 16 7.72 -4.79 4.02
CA GLY A 16 9.04 -5.18 4.50
C GLY A 16 10.18 -4.81 3.55
N ALA A 17 9.91 -4.79 2.24
CA ALA A 17 10.85 -4.30 1.23
C ALA A 17 10.91 -2.76 1.12
N GLY A 18 10.12 -2.04 1.92
CA GLY A 18 9.98 -0.59 1.89
C GLY A 18 9.25 -0.11 0.63
N MET A 19 8.12 -0.72 0.30
CA MET A 19 7.29 -0.44 -0.88
C MET A 19 8.09 -0.49 -2.18
N LYS A 20 8.89 -1.54 -2.36
CA LYS A 20 9.84 -1.62 -3.47
C LYS A 20 9.11 -1.57 -4.81
N GLN A 21 7.93 -2.18 -4.92
CA GLN A 21 7.13 -2.13 -6.15
C GLN A 21 6.79 -0.67 -6.53
N PHE A 22 6.21 0.09 -5.61
CA PHE A 22 5.85 1.49 -5.87
C PHE A 22 7.08 2.38 -6.10
N ARG A 23 8.13 2.22 -5.29
CA ARG A 23 9.36 3.01 -5.42
C ARG A 23 10.04 2.81 -6.77
N THR A 24 10.07 1.58 -7.30
CA THR A 24 10.63 1.32 -8.63
C THR A 24 9.88 2.11 -9.72
N SER A 25 8.55 2.23 -9.65
CA SER A 25 7.81 3.10 -10.56
C SER A 25 8.16 4.58 -10.32
N LEU A 26 8.20 5.00 -9.06
CA LEU A 26 8.50 6.38 -8.67
C LEU A 26 9.90 6.84 -9.12
N ASP A 27 10.86 5.92 -9.23
CA ASP A 27 12.21 6.19 -9.71
C ASP A 27 12.23 6.71 -11.17
N ALA A 28 11.18 6.48 -11.95
CA ALA A 28 11.03 7.03 -13.30
C ALA A 28 10.38 8.43 -13.33
N ARG A 29 9.93 8.96 -12.18
CA ARG A 29 9.18 10.21 -12.12
C ARG A 29 10.08 11.41 -12.40
N ILE A 30 9.75 12.18 -13.43
CA ILE A 30 10.34 13.50 -13.65
C ILE A 30 9.56 14.55 -12.87
N ALA A 31 10.29 15.34 -12.09
CA ALA A 31 9.79 16.47 -11.33
C ALA A 31 8.93 17.42 -12.17
N GLY A 32 7.76 17.81 -11.63
CA GLY A 32 6.87 18.81 -12.25
C GLY A 32 6.24 18.38 -13.58
N ARG A 33 6.31 17.09 -13.92
CA ARG A 33 5.56 16.48 -15.02
C ARG A 33 4.44 15.61 -14.47
N PRO A 34 3.33 15.47 -15.22
CA PRO A 34 2.36 14.43 -14.93
C PRO A 34 3.05 13.07 -14.87
N PHE A 35 2.70 12.27 -13.87
CA PHE A 35 3.25 10.95 -13.65
C PHE A 35 2.12 9.94 -13.52
N GLY A 36 2.08 8.99 -14.44
CA GLY A 36 1.10 7.92 -14.47
C GLY A 36 1.76 6.56 -14.30
N ILE A 37 1.17 5.74 -13.44
CA ILE A 37 1.46 4.31 -13.32
C ILE A 37 0.34 3.60 -14.07
N ASN A 38 0.62 3.18 -15.30
CA ASN A 38 -0.34 2.46 -16.14
C ASN A 38 -0.50 0.99 -15.74
N GLU A 39 0.43 0.46 -14.94
CA GLU A 39 0.40 -0.92 -14.49
C GLU A 39 1.08 -1.08 -13.13
N TYR A 40 0.40 -1.76 -12.21
CA TYR A 40 0.96 -2.33 -10.99
C TYR A 40 0.13 -3.55 -10.58
N ALA A 41 0.73 -4.52 -9.89
CA ALA A 41 -0.02 -5.62 -9.26
C ALA A 41 0.83 -6.35 -8.21
N SER A 42 0.30 -6.48 -7.00
CA SER A 42 0.75 -7.49 -6.05
C SER A 42 0.14 -8.83 -6.46
N VAL A 43 0.94 -9.67 -7.13
CA VAL A 43 0.46 -10.83 -7.88
C VAL A 43 0.08 -11.99 -6.96
N TYR A 44 -1.10 -12.58 -7.21
CA TYR A 44 -1.50 -13.87 -6.66
C TYR A 44 -0.48 -14.96 -7.03
N TRP A 45 -0.02 -15.83 -6.13
CA TRP A 45 -0.51 -16.16 -4.78
C TRP A 45 0.43 -15.65 -3.67
N ASN A 46 0.99 -14.44 -3.83
CA ASN A 46 1.77 -13.84 -2.75
C ASN A 46 0.88 -13.64 -1.50
N LYS A 47 1.34 -14.15 -0.36
CA LYS A 47 0.62 -14.13 0.92
C LYS A 47 0.49 -12.74 1.57
N TYR A 48 1.22 -11.75 1.09
CA TYR A 48 1.21 -10.35 1.53
C TYR A 48 0.49 -9.42 0.55
N ARG A 49 -0.17 -9.92 -0.51
CA ARG A 49 -0.83 -9.05 -1.48
C ARG A 49 -1.96 -8.17 -0.90
N TYR A 50 -2.42 -8.46 0.32
CA TYR A 50 -3.32 -7.59 1.08
C TYR A 50 -2.68 -6.22 1.42
N GLU A 51 -1.36 -6.08 1.33
CA GLU A 51 -0.62 -4.84 1.58
C GLU A 51 -0.77 -3.81 0.45
N GLU A 52 -1.14 -4.26 -0.76
CA GLU A 52 -1.20 -3.45 -1.99
C GLU A 52 -1.89 -2.08 -1.85
N PRO A 53 -3.06 -1.91 -1.20
CA PRO A 53 -3.70 -0.60 -1.08
C PRO A 53 -2.89 0.38 -0.25
N PHE A 54 -2.13 -0.09 0.74
CA PHE A 54 -1.27 0.75 1.57
C PHE A 54 0.07 1.00 0.89
N ALA A 55 0.70 -0.06 0.36
CA ALA A 55 2.01 0.02 -0.26
C ALA A 55 2.02 0.80 -1.58
N VAL A 56 0.93 0.72 -2.36
CA VAL A 56 0.81 1.40 -3.64
C VAL A 56 -0.24 2.52 -3.59
N GLY A 57 -1.48 2.22 -3.22
CA GLY A 57 -2.59 3.17 -3.29
C GLY A 57 -2.38 4.42 -2.44
N ALA A 58 -2.09 4.24 -1.14
CA ALA A 58 -1.84 5.34 -0.22
C ALA A 58 -0.60 6.17 -0.62
N TYR A 59 0.50 5.51 -0.99
CA TYR A 59 1.71 6.22 -1.41
C TYR A 59 1.58 6.92 -2.77
N ALA A 60 0.80 6.38 -3.70
CA ALA A 60 0.49 7.06 -4.96
C ALA A 60 -0.30 8.36 -4.72
N ALA A 61 -1.24 8.34 -3.77
CA ALA A 61 -2.00 9.52 -3.37
C ALA A 61 -1.08 10.56 -2.71
N PHE A 62 -0.27 10.12 -1.74
CA PHE A 62 0.72 10.97 -1.08
C PHE A 62 1.72 11.59 -2.07
N GLN A 63 2.18 10.82 -3.07
CA GLN A 63 3.09 11.33 -4.09
C GLN A 63 2.39 12.26 -5.10
N GLY A 64 1.07 12.33 -5.14
CA GLY A 64 0.34 13.07 -6.18
C GLY A 64 0.60 12.48 -7.55
N THR A 65 0.44 11.16 -7.67
CA THR A 65 0.44 10.45 -8.95
C THR A 65 -0.85 10.80 -9.70
N ASP A 66 -0.75 11.17 -10.97
CA ASP A 66 -1.89 11.64 -11.77
C ASP A 66 -2.79 10.50 -12.30
N MET A 67 -2.21 9.31 -12.44
CA MET A 67 -2.93 8.13 -12.91
C MET A 67 -2.38 6.87 -12.24
N LEU A 68 -3.28 6.04 -11.71
CA LEU A 68 -2.93 4.77 -11.10
C LEU A 68 -3.86 3.69 -11.65
N ILE A 69 -3.32 2.75 -12.42
CA ILE A 69 -4.06 1.66 -13.04
C ILE A 69 -3.44 0.34 -12.61
N ARG A 70 -4.26 -0.48 -11.93
CA ARG A 70 -3.87 -1.84 -11.58
C ARG A 70 -3.96 -2.73 -12.82
N PHE A 71 -3.03 -3.69 -12.96
CA PHE A 71 -3.15 -4.69 -14.02
C PHE A 71 -4.46 -5.46 -13.91
N SER A 72 -5.06 -5.74 -15.07
CA SER A 72 -6.35 -6.44 -15.27
C SER A 72 -7.62 -5.62 -14.96
N HIS A 73 -8.74 -6.11 -15.47
CA HIS A 73 -10.05 -5.46 -15.35
C HIS A 73 -10.57 -5.55 -13.89
N PRO A 74 -11.26 -4.53 -13.36
CA PRO A 74 -11.78 -4.58 -12.00
C PRO A 74 -13.01 -5.48 -11.83
N PHE A 75 -13.70 -5.82 -12.92
CA PHE A 75 -14.87 -6.70 -12.91
C PHE A 75 -14.87 -7.63 -14.13
N HIS A 76 -15.67 -8.69 -14.05
CA HIS A 76 -15.94 -9.61 -15.14
C HIS A 76 -17.43 -9.92 -15.19
N VAL A 77 -17.96 -10.10 -16.40
CA VAL A 77 -19.41 -10.27 -16.65
C VAL A 77 -19.89 -11.71 -16.49
N GLY A 78 -18.98 -12.66 -16.29
CA GLY A 78 -19.29 -14.07 -16.04
C GLY A 78 -18.82 -14.53 -14.66
N ASN A 79 -19.34 -15.67 -14.22
CA ASN A 79 -18.95 -16.29 -12.95
C ASN A 79 -17.45 -16.57 -12.89
N ALA A 80 -16.90 -16.46 -11.68
CA ALA A 80 -15.52 -16.83 -11.43
C ALA A 80 -15.30 -18.32 -11.63
N ASN A 81 -14.38 -18.69 -12.53
CA ASN A 81 -14.01 -20.10 -12.75
C ASN A 81 -12.91 -20.55 -11.77
N LEU A 82 -11.91 -19.69 -11.53
CA LEU A 82 -10.83 -19.88 -10.56
C LEU A 82 -10.10 -18.55 -10.29
N ILE A 83 -9.48 -18.44 -9.13
CA ILE A 83 -8.50 -17.41 -8.80
C ILE A 83 -7.17 -17.73 -9.49
N PHE A 84 -6.63 -16.78 -10.26
CA PHE A 84 -5.46 -17.00 -11.12
C PHE A 84 -4.50 -15.81 -11.04
N PRO A 85 -3.17 -16.00 -11.24
CA PRO A 85 -2.23 -14.90 -11.30
C PRO A 85 -2.66 -13.82 -12.29
N TRP A 86 -2.35 -12.57 -11.96
CA TRP A 86 -2.65 -11.38 -12.77
C TRP A 86 -4.13 -11.03 -12.94
N ILE A 87 -5.06 -11.91 -12.56
CA ILE A 87 -6.50 -11.64 -12.67
C ILE A 87 -7.01 -11.03 -11.36
N THR A 88 -7.66 -9.87 -11.46
CA THR A 88 -8.20 -9.14 -10.32
C THR A 88 -9.55 -9.69 -9.85
N PHE A 89 -10.50 -9.82 -10.78
CA PHE A 89 -11.94 -9.94 -10.51
C PHE A 89 -12.40 -11.26 -9.87
N HIS A 90 -11.54 -12.29 -9.81
CA HIS A 90 -11.81 -13.55 -9.11
C HIS A 90 -11.09 -13.69 -7.76
N ASP A 91 -10.20 -12.74 -7.42
CA ASP A 91 -9.50 -12.75 -6.14
C ASP A 91 -10.20 -11.84 -5.14
N PRO A 92 -10.80 -12.38 -4.06
CA PRO A 92 -11.48 -11.56 -3.06
C PRO A 92 -10.51 -10.60 -2.35
N VAL A 93 -9.24 -11.00 -2.16
CA VAL A 93 -8.22 -10.13 -1.52
C VAL A 93 -7.90 -8.95 -2.41
N THR A 94 -7.67 -9.19 -3.71
CA THR A 94 -7.45 -8.12 -4.67
C THR A 94 -8.67 -7.20 -4.81
N THR A 95 -9.88 -7.73 -4.75
CA THR A 95 -11.11 -6.92 -4.76
C THR A 95 -11.14 -5.99 -3.54
N ALA A 96 -10.79 -6.49 -2.35
CA ALA A 96 -10.61 -5.67 -1.15
C ALA A 96 -9.50 -4.61 -1.30
N SER A 97 -8.39 -4.95 -1.96
CA SER A 97 -7.32 -4.00 -2.29
C SER A 97 -7.81 -2.88 -3.21
N LEU A 98 -8.60 -3.18 -4.25
CA LEU A 98 -9.13 -2.18 -5.18
C LEU A 98 -10.12 -1.23 -4.52
N VAL A 99 -11.04 -1.74 -3.69
CA VAL A 99 -12.00 -0.89 -2.95
C VAL A 99 -11.24 0.08 -2.05
N GLN A 100 -10.24 -0.39 -1.31
CA GLN A 100 -9.44 0.47 -0.44
C GLN A 100 -8.60 1.47 -1.24
N THR A 101 -8.00 1.05 -2.35
CA THR A 101 -7.25 1.94 -3.25
C THR A 101 -8.15 3.05 -3.81
N ALA A 102 -9.40 2.74 -4.16
CA ALA A 102 -10.35 3.74 -4.64
C ALA A 102 -10.65 4.81 -3.57
N LEU A 103 -10.71 4.44 -2.29
CA LEU A 103 -10.91 5.37 -1.18
C LEU A 103 -9.64 6.19 -0.91
N LEU A 104 -8.49 5.53 -0.83
CA LEU A 104 -7.21 6.16 -0.51
C LEU A 104 -6.75 7.13 -1.62
N PHE A 105 -6.75 6.66 -2.86
CA PHE A 105 -6.24 7.37 -4.04
C PHE A 105 -7.33 8.12 -4.80
N ALA A 106 -8.32 7.41 -5.37
CA ALA A 106 -9.25 8.04 -6.30
C ALA A 106 -10.21 9.04 -5.64
N ARG A 107 -10.63 8.78 -4.39
CA ARG A 107 -11.39 9.72 -3.56
C ARG A 107 -10.50 10.78 -2.89
N GLY A 108 -9.20 10.53 -2.83
CA GLY A 108 -8.21 11.42 -2.21
C GLY A 108 -8.34 11.48 -0.68
N ASP A 109 -8.50 10.33 -0.02
CA ASP A 109 -8.51 10.30 1.45
C ASP A 109 -7.13 10.52 2.06
N VAL A 110 -6.07 10.09 1.37
CA VAL A 110 -4.69 10.39 1.76
C VAL A 110 -4.31 11.73 1.15
N GLN A 111 -3.79 12.61 2.00
CA GLN A 111 -3.35 13.93 1.62
C GLN A 111 -2.06 13.85 0.78
N GLU A 112 -2.07 14.55 -0.36
CA GLU A 112 -0.87 14.76 -1.17
C GLU A 112 0.19 15.52 -0.37
N GLY A 113 1.44 15.06 -0.46
CA GLY A 113 2.57 15.71 0.18
C GLY A 113 2.83 17.12 -0.36
N GLY A 114 3.37 18.00 0.50
CA GLY A 114 3.76 19.35 0.11
C GLY A 114 5.12 19.39 -0.58
N ARG A 115 6.09 20.07 0.06
CA ARG A 115 7.48 20.17 -0.40
C ARG A 115 8.15 18.79 -0.43
N GLY A 116 9.00 18.58 -1.43
CA GLY A 116 9.65 17.31 -1.70
C GLY A 116 11.15 17.42 -1.98
N VAL A 117 11.73 16.31 -2.42
CA VAL A 117 13.10 16.23 -2.91
C VAL A 117 13.15 16.16 -4.43
N ARG A 118 14.19 16.77 -5.00
CA ARG A 118 14.55 16.66 -6.41
C ARG A 118 15.88 15.92 -6.52
N LEU A 119 15.85 14.71 -7.07
CA LEU A 119 17.06 13.94 -7.33
C LEU A 119 17.68 14.43 -8.64
N THR A 120 18.72 15.25 -8.54
CA THR A 120 19.27 15.97 -9.69
C THR A 120 20.29 15.10 -10.43
N PHE A 121 20.19 15.01 -11.76
CA PHE A 121 21.11 14.22 -12.60
C PHE A 121 21.44 14.96 -13.91
N SER A 122 22.53 14.53 -14.54
CA SER A 122 23.06 15.05 -15.80
C SER A 122 22.99 13.95 -16.88
N GLU A 123 22.25 14.17 -17.97
CA GLU A 123 22.25 13.29 -19.16
C GLU A 123 23.64 13.17 -19.79
N GLN A 124 24.41 14.26 -19.86
CA GLN A 124 25.80 14.26 -20.34
C GLN A 124 26.68 13.37 -19.46
N ALA A 125 26.55 13.46 -18.14
CA ALA A 125 27.29 12.61 -17.22
C ALA A 125 26.83 11.14 -17.30
N VAL A 126 25.52 10.89 -17.47
CA VAL A 126 25.00 9.53 -17.70
C VAL A 126 25.57 8.95 -18.99
N ALA A 127 25.64 9.75 -20.06
CA ALA A 127 26.19 9.35 -21.35
C ALA A 127 27.69 9.05 -21.29
N GLN A 128 28.47 9.97 -20.73
CA GLN A 128 29.92 9.84 -20.60
C GLN A 128 30.32 8.64 -19.74
N ASN A 129 29.55 8.35 -18.69
CA ASN A 129 29.80 7.23 -17.79
C ASN A 129 29.10 5.92 -18.21
N MET A 130 28.36 5.93 -19.33
CA MET A 130 27.59 4.78 -19.84
C MET A 130 26.61 4.17 -18.82
N ASN A 131 25.99 5.01 -17.99
CA ASN A 131 25.11 4.58 -16.87
C ASN A 131 23.62 4.47 -17.25
N TRP A 132 23.31 4.24 -18.52
CA TRP A 132 21.94 4.24 -19.06
C TRP A 132 21.01 3.19 -18.44
N ASN A 133 21.58 2.11 -17.93
CA ASN A 133 20.86 0.99 -17.31
C ASN A 133 20.91 1.04 -15.77
N THR A 134 21.24 2.20 -15.19
CA THR A 134 21.29 2.36 -13.74
C THR A 134 20.00 2.99 -13.20
N ALA A 135 19.50 2.43 -12.11
CA ALA A 135 18.38 2.94 -11.35
C ALA A 135 18.84 3.77 -10.15
N VAL A 136 17.89 4.51 -9.58
CA VAL A 136 18.07 5.26 -8.33
C VAL A 136 18.45 4.27 -7.21
N LYS A 137 19.47 4.64 -6.42
CA LYS A 137 19.90 3.84 -5.26
C LYS A 137 18.78 3.68 -4.25
N SER A 138 18.68 2.52 -3.58
CA SER A 138 17.58 2.22 -2.65
C SER A 138 17.49 3.23 -1.51
N VAL A 139 18.65 3.69 -1.01
CA VAL A 139 18.75 4.74 0.01
C VAL A 139 18.06 6.04 -0.45
N GLN A 140 18.29 6.50 -1.68
CA GLN A 140 17.68 7.73 -2.18
C GLN A 140 16.20 7.54 -2.55
N SER A 141 15.82 6.39 -3.12
CA SER A 141 14.42 6.16 -3.47
C SER A 141 13.50 5.98 -2.25
N ARG A 142 14.04 5.57 -1.09
CA ARG A 142 13.30 5.56 0.19
C ARG A 142 12.85 6.96 0.65
N LEU A 143 13.41 8.05 0.11
CA LEU A 143 12.88 9.40 0.35
C LEU A 143 11.43 9.56 -0.12
N GLY A 144 11.01 8.79 -1.13
CA GLY A 144 9.62 8.74 -1.60
C GLY A 144 8.63 8.19 -0.57
N LEU A 145 9.10 7.61 0.54
CA LEU A 145 8.24 7.20 1.65
C LEU A 145 8.01 8.35 2.66
N ILE A 146 8.86 9.38 2.62
CA ILE A 146 8.89 10.45 3.63
C ILE A 146 8.33 11.75 3.05
N VAL A 147 8.71 12.09 1.82
CA VAL A 147 8.37 13.35 1.14
C VAL A 147 8.06 13.07 -0.33
N LYS A 148 7.47 14.04 -1.04
CA LYS A 148 7.37 13.93 -2.50
C LYS A 148 8.75 13.78 -3.12
N SER A 149 8.89 12.90 -4.11
CA SER A 149 10.17 12.67 -4.79
C SER A 149 10.00 12.68 -6.31
N GLY A 150 11.05 13.09 -7.01
CA GLY A 150 11.16 13.00 -8.46
C GLY A 150 12.54 13.44 -8.93
N MET A 151 12.92 12.99 -10.13
CA MET A 151 14.18 13.32 -10.76
C MET A 151 14.13 14.66 -11.49
N GLU A 152 15.26 15.36 -11.53
CA GLU A 152 15.40 16.63 -12.23
C GLU A 152 16.70 16.66 -13.08
N LEU A 153 16.55 16.99 -14.36
CA LEU A 153 17.68 17.10 -15.29
C LEU A 153 18.41 18.44 -15.12
N THR A 154 19.72 18.41 -14.87
CA THR A 154 20.55 19.62 -14.65
C THR A 154 21.18 20.18 -15.92
N ASP A 155 21.34 19.39 -16.97
CA ASP A 155 22.13 19.79 -18.15
C ASP A 155 21.41 20.72 -19.10
N SER A 156 20.08 20.72 -19.05
CA SER A 156 19.32 21.32 -20.11
C SER A 156 19.11 22.82 -19.85
N ARG A 157 19.50 23.68 -20.81
CA ARG A 157 18.86 25.00 -20.98
C ARG A 157 17.44 24.82 -21.53
N ASN A 158 16.69 23.83 -21.06
CA ASN A 158 15.36 23.52 -21.55
C ASN A 158 14.40 24.61 -21.06
N PRO A 159 13.82 25.42 -21.95
CA PRO A 159 12.90 26.50 -21.57
C PRO A 159 11.60 25.97 -20.93
N ARG A 160 11.38 24.65 -20.94
CA ARG A 160 10.24 23.96 -20.31
C ARG A 160 10.60 23.23 -19.02
N ARG A 161 11.67 23.62 -18.32
CA ARG A 161 11.87 23.17 -16.94
C ARG A 161 10.63 23.57 -16.15
N PRO A 162 9.94 22.63 -15.49
CA PRO A 162 8.90 23.02 -14.56
C PRO A 162 9.51 24.00 -13.57
N HIS A 163 8.85 25.12 -13.33
CA HIS A 163 9.29 26.08 -12.35
C HIS A 163 9.51 25.33 -11.03
N LEU A 164 10.70 25.48 -10.45
CA LEU A 164 10.97 25.02 -9.10
C LEU A 164 9.80 25.50 -8.23
N ASN A 165 9.04 24.58 -7.64
CA ASN A 165 8.31 24.96 -6.45
C ASN A 165 9.40 25.47 -5.50
N SER A 166 9.33 26.73 -5.11
CA SER A 166 10.40 27.51 -4.47
C SER A 166 10.76 27.03 -3.05
N GLY A 167 10.55 25.75 -2.75
CA GLY A 167 10.90 25.09 -1.50
C GLY A 167 11.31 23.63 -1.63
N ASP A 168 11.36 23.00 -2.81
CA ASP A 168 11.87 21.62 -2.88
C ASP A 168 13.39 21.57 -2.60
N LEU A 169 13.86 20.47 -2.02
CA LEU A 169 15.27 20.25 -1.71
C LEU A 169 15.96 19.46 -2.83
N SER A 170 16.94 20.07 -3.50
CA SER A 170 17.76 19.38 -4.50
C SER A 170 18.83 18.52 -3.83
N ILE A 171 18.91 17.26 -4.25
CA ILE A 171 19.91 16.28 -3.78
C ILE A 171 20.53 15.64 -5.03
N PRO A 172 21.87 15.69 -5.20
CA PRO A 172 22.52 14.99 -6.30
C PRO A 172 22.18 13.50 -6.31
N LEU A 173 21.77 12.99 -7.47
CA LEU A 173 21.60 11.55 -7.66
C LEU A 173 22.98 10.89 -7.48
N SER A 174 23.07 9.94 -6.56
CA SER A 174 24.29 9.16 -6.31
C SER A 174 24.46 8.13 -7.43
N GLY A 175 25.71 7.85 -7.84
CA GLY A 175 26.03 6.89 -8.90
C GLY A 175 25.24 5.58 -8.75
N GLY A 176 24.58 5.15 -9.83
CA GLY A 176 23.38 4.32 -9.76
C GLY A 176 23.58 2.83 -9.49
N ALA A 177 22.48 2.18 -9.15
CA ALA A 177 22.36 0.74 -8.94
C ALA A 177 21.97 0.06 -10.27
N GLN A 178 22.38 -1.18 -10.54
CA GLN A 178 22.04 -1.83 -11.82
C GLN A 178 20.56 -2.20 -11.89
N VAL A 179 19.90 -1.88 -13.02
CA VAL A 179 18.58 -2.44 -13.35
C VAL A 179 18.77 -3.84 -13.90
N ILE A 180 18.18 -4.83 -13.24
CA ILE A 180 18.03 -6.17 -13.78
C ILE A 180 16.59 -6.28 -14.27
N GLU A 181 16.43 -6.42 -15.58
CA GLU A 181 15.18 -6.92 -16.16
C GLU A 181 15.10 -8.41 -15.91
N ASN A 182 14.14 -8.84 -15.09
CA ASN A 182 13.80 -10.25 -15.02
C ASN A 182 12.75 -10.49 -16.12
N THR A 183 13.04 -11.39 -17.05
CA THR A 183 12.18 -11.72 -18.19
C THR A 183 10.74 -11.92 -17.71
N GLU A 184 9.78 -11.26 -18.35
CA GLU A 184 8.36 -11.10 -17.94
C GLU A 184 8.01 -9.78 -17.19
N GLY A 185 8.61 -8.65 -17.59
CA GLY A 185 8.07 -7.31 -17.32
C GLY A 185 8.38 -6.70 -15.95
N PHE A 186 9.34 -7.25 -15.20
CA PHE A 186 9.74 -6.72 -13.90
C PHE A 186 11.17 -6.17 -13.91
N ALA A 187 11.34 -4.91 -13.51
CA ALA A 187 12.64 -4.30 -13.27
C ALA A 187 12.94 -4.30 -11.76
N ALA A 188 14.10 -4.84 -11.37
CA ALA A 188 14.61 -4.78 -10.00
C ALA A 188 15.97 -4.06 -9.97
N THR A 189 16.27 -3.39 -8.86
CA THR A 189 17.49 -2.59 -8.71
C THR A 189 18.48 -3.29 -7.78
N VAL A 190 19.75 -3.48 -8.19
CA VAL A 190 20.82 -4.10 -7.39
C VAL A 190 21.95 -3.10 -7.12
N GLU A 191 22.32 -2.90 -5.85
CA GLU A 191 23.21 -1.82 -5.43
C GLU A 191 24.69 -2.03 -5.78
N SER A 192 25.38 -0.95 -6.14
CA SER A 192 26.83 -0.87 -6.31
C SER A 192 27.44 0.10 -5.28
N GLY A 193 28.59 -0.27 -4.70
CA GLY A 193 29.24 0.46 -3.61
C GLY A 193 29.94 1.74 -4.07
N SER A 194 29.49 2.89 -3.54
CA SER A 194 30.23 4.16 -3.57
C SER A 194 29.75 5.07 -2.44
N SER A 195 30.57 6.06 -2.06
CA SER A 195 30.40 7.02 -0.94
C SER A 195 29.19 7.96 -1.11
N ALA A 196 27.99 7.40 -0.99
CA ALA A 196 26.72 8.13 -0.97
C ALA A 196 26.31 8.44 0.47
N MET A 197 25.55 9.52 0.66
CA MET A 197 24.92 9.81 1.96
C MET A 197 24.07 8.62 2.39
N THR A 198 24.18 8.27 3.66
CA THR A 198 23.34 7.29 4.32
C THR A 198 21.91 7.81 4.49
N LEU A 199 20.95 6.90 4.68
CA LEU A 199 19.57 7.29 4.90
C LEU A 199 19.36 8.17 6.15
N PRO A 200 20.04 7.94 7.30
CA PRO A 200 19.99 8.85 8.45
C PRO A 200 20.49 10.26 8.14
N GLU A 201 21.54 10.40 7.32
CA GLU A 201 22.06 11.72 6.90
C GLU A 201 21.06 12.46 6.00
N LEU A 202 20.44 11.76 5.05
CA LEU A 202 19.38 12.35 4.23
C LEU A 202 18.18 12.78 5.08
N VAL A 203 17.80 11.95 6.06
CA VAL A 203 16.70 12.20 7.00
C VAL A 203 17.01 13.39 7.93
N LYS A 204 18.27 13.60 8.31
CA LYS A 204 18.74 14.81 9.00
C LYS A 204 18.57 16.05 8.11
N LEU A 205 18.98 15.95 6.84
CA LEU A 205 18.85 17.04 5.86
C LEU A 205 17.37 17.45 5.63
N LEU A 206 16.44 16.49 5.61
CA LEU A 206 14.99 16.77 5.52
C LEU A 206 14.49 17.60 6.71
N ARG A 207 14.97 17.33 7.93
CA ARG A 207 14.60 18.08 9.14
C ARG A 207 15.19 19.48 9.15
N GLU A 208 16.47 19.62 8.81
CA GLU A 208 17.15 20.92 8.74
C GLU A 208 16.47 21.87 7.75
N ASN A 209 15.98 21.34 6.62
CA ASN A 209 15.26 22.10 5.60
C ASN A 209 13.74 22.22 5.85
N LYS A 210 13.26 21.69 6.99
CA LYS A 210 11.85 21.73 7.42
C LYS A 210 10.88 21.07 6.43
N LEU A 211 11.31 20.00 5.75
CA LEU A 211 10.42 19.17 4.94
C LEU A 211 9.61 18.20 5.82
N ILE A 212 10.17 17.82 6.98
CA ILE A 212 9.49 17.08 8.03
C ILE A 212 9.74 17.75 9.39
N GLY A 213 8.78 17.62 10.30
CA GLY A 213 8.85 18.19 11.64
C GLY A 213 9.73 17.39 12.60
N LYS A 214 10.02 17.96 13.77
CA LYS A 214 10.80 17.29 14.84
C LYS A 214 10.12 16.04 15.39
N ASN A 215 8.79 16.02 15.38
CA ASN A 215 7.98 14.91 15.90
C ASN A 215 7.75 13.82 14.86
N ASN A 216 8.21 13.99 13.61
CA ASN A 216 8.14 12.95 12.60
C ASN A 216 9.05 11.78 13.01
N ARG A 217 8.46 10.59 13.04
CA ARG A 217 8.99 9.34 13.61
C ARG A 217 10.02 8.63 12.73
N THR A 218 10.31 9.14 11.53
CA THR A 218 11.30 8.53 10.62
C THR A 218 12.66 8.42 11.29
N ASP A 219 13.21 7.21 11.39
CA ASP A 219 14.50 6.94 12.05
C ASP A 219 15.68 6.89 11.07
N GLY A 220 15.40 6.77 9.78
CA GLY A 220 16.41 6.60 8.73
C GLY A 220 16.97 5.17 8.63
N VAL A 221 16.31 4.20 9.23
CA VAL A 221 16.68 2.78 9.24
C VAL A 221 15.50 1.93 8.76
N SER A 222 14.51 1.69 9.61
CA SER A 222 13.36 0.82 9.33
C SER A 222 12.02 1.54 9.44
N VAL A 223 11.97 2.69 10.10
CA VAL A 223 10.75 3.48 10.31
C VAL A 223 10.70 4.69 9.36
N PHE A 224 9.57 4.81 8.66
CA PHE A 224 9.26 5.91 7.76
C PHE A 224 7.90 6.48 8.11
N GLU A 225 7.85 7.79 8.34
CA GLU A 225 6.60 8.53 8.46
C GLU A 225 6.59 9.64 7.42
N ASN A 226 5.52 9.70 6.64
CA ASN A 226 5.42 10.69 5.58
C ASN A 226 5.25 12.11 6.14
N SER A 227 5.45 13.12 5.31
CA SER A 227 5.45 14.53 5.75
C SER A 227 4.09 15.05 6.21
N THR A 228 2.99 14.37 5.83
CA THR A 228 1.65 14.66 6.35
C THR A 228 1.34 13.94 7.67
N GLN A 229 2.19 12.99 8.09
CA GLN A 229 2.00 12.11 9.26
C GLN A 229 0.78 11.18 9.18
N GLU A 230 0.19 11.04 7.99
CA GLU A 230 -0.92 10.12 7.76
C GLU A 230 -0.46 8.69 7.48
N LEU A 231 0.76 8.51 6.98
CA LEU A 231 1.35 7.21 6.65
C LEU A 231 2.55 6.94 7.55
N TYR A 232 2.50 5.83 8.28
CA TYR A 232 3.59 5.33 9.11
C TYR A 232 3.91 3.90 8.71
N THR A 233 5.18 3.61 8.49
CA THR A 233 5.69 2.31 8.04
C THR A 233 6.84 1.88 8.93
N ASN A 234 6.83 0.63 9.38
CA ASN A 234 7.97 -0.08 9.95
C ASN A 234 8.29 -1.29 9.05
N THR A 235 9.42 -1.23 8.33
CA THR A 235 9.81 -2.27 7.38
C THR A 235 10.33 -3.54 8.06
N GLU A 236 10.88 -3.46 9.27
CA GLU A 236 11.33 -4.66 10.00
C GLU A 236 10.15 -5.50 10.50
N GLU A 237 9.08 -4.84 10.90
CA GLU A 237 7.86 -5.47 11.43
C GLU A 237 6.80 -5.76 10.36
N GLN A 238 7.06 -5.42 9.09
CA GLN A 238 6.08 -5.53 7.99
C GLN A 238 4.76 -4.83 8.35
N TYR A 239 4.88 -3.68 8.99
CA TYR A 239 3.79 -2.97 9.62
C TYR A 239 3.58 -1.61 8.98
N MET A 240 2.33 -1.25 8.70
CA MET A 240 2.00 0.07 8.19
C MET A 240 0.64 0.53 8.70
N THR A 241 0.51 1.82 8.99
CA THR A 241 -0.78 2.45 9.33
C THR A 241 -1.12 3.55 8.34
N VAL A 242 -2.42 3.70 8.07
CA VAL A 242 -3.00 4.89 7.45
C VAL A 242 -3.89 5.57 8.50
N ASN A 243 -3.72 6.87 8.71
CA ASN A 243 -4.43 7.64 9.74
C ASN A 243 -4.98 8.97 9.20
N THR A 244 -6.02 8.91 8.37
CA THR A 244 -6.67 10.10 7.79
C THR A 244 -8.02 10.37 8.45
N PRO A 245 -8.63 11.55 8.26
CA PRO A 245 -9.94 11.86 8.83
C PRO A 245 -11.08 10.93 8.36
N ARG A 246 -10.99 10.37 7.15
CA ARG A 246 -12.04 9.53 6.54
C ARG A 246 -11.65 8.06 6.42
N TYR A 247 -10.38 7.72 6.65
CA TYR A 247 -9.84 6.36 6.51
C TYR A 247 -8.77 6.09 7.57
N GLN A 248 -8.94 5.05 8.37
CA GLN A 248 -7.98 4.63 9.39
C GLN A 248 -7.80 3.11 9.34
N GLY A 249 -6.56 2.62 9.33
CA GLY A 249 -6.30 1.19 9.26
C GLY A 249 -4.85 0.78 9.46
N ILE A 250 -4.64 -0.53 9.52
CA ILE A 250 -3.34 -1.18 9.70
C ILE A 250 -3.15 -2.32 8.70
N CYS A 251 -1.92 -2.50 8.21
CA CYS A 251 -1.39 -3.77 7.73
C CYS A 251 -0.42 -4.28 8.78
N GLY A 252 -0.48 -5.57 9.11
CA GLY A 252 0.51 -6.15 10.00
C GLY A 252 0.34 -7.64 10.22
N GLU A 253 1.35 -8.19 10.90
CA GLU A 253 1.39 -9.58 11.35
C GLU A 253 0.35 -9.86 12.45
N GLU A 254 0.16 -11.15 12.76
CA GLU A 254 -0.67 -11.54 13.91
C GLU A 254 -0.15 -10.86 15.20
N LYS A 255 -1.07 -10.35 16.03
CA LYS A 255 -0.84 -9.53 17.24
C LYS A 255 -0.44 -8.08 16.97
N ALA A 256 -0.37 -7.63 15.72
CA ALA A 256 -0.18 -6.22 15.42
C ALA A 256 -1.32 -5.36 16.00
N LYS A 257 -0.97 -4.16 16.44
CA LYS A 257 -1.90 -3.21 17.07
C LYS A 257 -1.64 -1.80 16.56
N ALA A 258 -2.70 -1.00 16.44
CA ALA A 258 -2.58 0.45 16.34
C ALA A 258 -3.60 1.17 17.21
N ALA A 259 -3.16 2.31 17.75
CA ALA A 259 -4.03 3.36 18.26
C ALA A 259 -3.94 4.55 17.28
N LEU A 260 -4.96 4.69 16.45
CA LEU A 260 -5.12 5.77 15.48
C LEU A 260 -6.00 6.87 16.10
N LYS A 261 -6.35 7.89 15.31
CA LYS A 261 -7.06 9.06 15.85
C LYS A 261 -8.43 8.72 16.45
N ASP A 262 -9.23 7.95 15.72
CA ASP A 262 -10.61 7.57 16.07
C ASP A 262 -10.78 6.06 16.20
N VAL A 263 -9.79 5.28 15.77
CA VAL A 263 -9.87 3.82 15.74
C VAL A 263 -8.69 3.20 16.48
N SER A 264 -8.95 2.21 17.33
CA SER A 264 -7.93 1.29 17.82
C SER A 264 -8.19 -0.10 17.23
N ILE A 265 -7.14 -0.78 16.76
CA ILE A 265 -7.23 -2.06 16.07
C ILE A 265 -6.23 -3.04 16.67
N GLU A 266 -6.63 -4.29 16.82
CA GLU A 266 -5.77 -5.43 17.17
C GLU A 266 -6.08 -6.61 16.24
N ILE A 267 -5.05 -7.13 15.56
CA ILE A 267 -5.14 -8.39 14.83
C ILE A 267 -4.92 -9.52 15.83
N LEU A 268 -5.98 -10.22 16.19
CA LEU A 268 -5.93 -11.29 17.18
C LEU A 268 -5.45 -12.62 16.59
N LYS A 269 -5.77 -12.88 15.32
CA LYS A 269 -5.39 -14.10 14.61
C LYS A 269 -5.32 -13.86 13.11
N THR A 270 -4.25 -14.38 12.49
CA THR A 270 -3.94 -14.27 11.06
C THR A 270 -3.53 -12.86 10.65
N ARG A 271 -2.37 -12.73 10.00
CA ARG A 271 -1.90 -11.45 9.45
C ARG A 271 -2.88 -10.89 8.41
N GLY A 272 -2.88 -9.58 8.20
CA GLY A 272 -3.72 -8.99 7.15
C GLY A 272 -3.77 -7.47 7.19
N ILE A 273 -4.69 -6.94 6.41
CA ILE A 273 -5.10 -5.54 6.44
C ILE A 273 -6.44 -5.40 7.16
N VAL A 274 -6.52 -4.45 8.09
CA VAL A 274 -7.76 -4.04 8.75
C VAL A 274 -7.93 -2.55 8.56
N SER A 275 -9.08 -2.12 8.03
CA SER A 275 -9.37 -0.68 7.86
C SER A 275 -10.82 -0.35 8.15
N ILE A 276 -11.04 0.89 8.56
CA ILE A 276 -12.35 1.51 8.75
C ILE A 276 -12.36 2.79 7.93
N ALA A 277 -13.35 2.94 7.05
CA ALA A 277 -13.49 4.11 6.20
C ALA A 277 -14.92 4.63 6.19
N SER A 278 -15.09 5.94 6.28
CA SER A 278 -16.38 6.58 6.02
C SER A 278 -16.80 6.31 4.57
N LEU A 279 -18.06 5.93 4.34
CA LEU A 279 -18.65 5.87 3.00
C LEU A 279 -19.33 7.19 2.59
N ARG A 280 -19.31 8.19 3.48
CA ARG A 280 -19.78 9.54 3.17
C ARG A 280 -18.63 10.40 2.66
N LYS A 281 -18.86 11.10 1.55
CA LYS A 281 -17.84 11.92 0.90
C LYS A 281 -17.36 13.07 1.79
N ASP A 282 -18.22 13.60 2.65
CA ASP A 282 -18.03 14.82 3.41
C ASP A 282 -17.95 14.60 4.93
N ARG A 283 -18.02 13.35 5.41
CA ARG A 283 -17.96 13.05 6.85
C ARG A 283 -16.73 12.25 7.22
N THR A 284 -16.15 12.62 8.36
CA THR A 284 -15.06 11.90 9.02
C THR A 284 -15.54 10.55 9.56
N ILE A 285 -14.61 9.71 10.00
CA ILE A 285 -14.93 8.49 10.75
C ILE A 285 -15.74 8.80 12.01
N THR A 286 -15.48 9.92 12.68
CA THR A 286 -16.16 10.34 13.90
C THR A 286 -17.66 10.61 13.68
N ASP A 287 -18.03 11.17 12.52
CA ASP A 287 -19.39 11.68 12.27
C ASP A 287 -20.19 10.84 11.24
N ALA A 288 -19.56 9.85 10.61
CA ALA A 288 -20.18 9.02 9.60
C ALA A 288 -21.30 8.13 10.19
N ASP A 289 -22.37 7.95 9.43
CA ASP A 289 -23.49 7.04 9.73
C ASP A 289 -23.44 5.74 8.89
N CYS A 290 -22.45 5.65 8.00
CA CYS A 290 -22.22 4.51 7.13
C CYS A 290 -20.70 4.40 6.92
N LEU A 291 -20.10 3.36 7.49
CA LEU A 291 -18.67 3.06 7.37
C LEU A 291 -18.46 1.66 6.79
N LEU A 292 -17.39 1.52 6.01
CA LEU A 292 -16.88 0.25 5.55
C LEU A 292 -15.74 -0.20 6.45
N VAL A 293 -15.85 -1.40 7.01
CA VAL A 293 -14.75 -2.11 7.64
C VAL A 293 -14.25 -3.18 6.67
N VAL A 294 -12.95 -3.24 6.45
CA VAL A 294 -12.32 -4.30 5.65
C VAL A 294 -11.40 -5.10 6.53
N TYR A 295 -11.49 -6.43 6.48
CA TYR A 295 -10.47 -7.33 6.99
C TYR A 295 -10.12 -8.36 5.91
N ALA A 296 -8.92 -8.24 5.34
CA ALA A 296 -8.45 -9.15 4.30
C ALA A 296 -7.11 -9.78 4.69
N THR A 297 -7.02 -11.08 4.48
CA THR A 297 -5.88 -11.94 4.82
C THR A 297 -5.29 -12.51 3.52
N ASN A 298 -5.42 -13.81 3.29
CA ASN A 298 -5.04 -14.53 2.09
C ASN A 298 -6.26 -15.28 1.50
N ALA A 299 -6.15 -15.67 0.24
CA ALA A 299 -7.07 -16.59 -0.40
C ALA A 299 -6.33 -17.46 -1.40
N LEU A 300 -6.73 -18.73 -1.55
CA LEU A 300 -6.16 -19.71 -2.46
C LEU A 300 -7.27 -20.51 -3.17
N GLY A 301 -6.97 -21.09 -4.32
CA GLY A 301 -7.85 -22.06 -4.96
C GLY A 301 -7.97 -23.36 -4.16
N SER A 302 -9.15 -23.98 -4.15
CA SER A 302 -9.33 -25.34 -3.63
C SER A 302 -8.46 -26.32 -4.40
N ASN A 303 -7.79 -27.24 -3.70
CA ASN A 303 -6.86 -28.21 -4.29
C ASN A 303 -5.65 -27.59 -5.02
N MET A 304 -5.32 -26.32 -4.73
CA MET A 304 -4.06 -25.73 -5.19
C MET A 304 -2.88 -26.49 -4.58
N THR A 305 -1.86 -26.80 -5.37
CA THR A 305 -0.69 -27.57 -4.92
C THR A 305 0.62 -26.84 -5.21
N PHE A 306 1.59 -27.04 -4.32
CA PHE A 306 2.91 -26.42 -4.39
C PHE A 306 4.01 -27.48 -4.27
N THR A 307 5.23 -27.14 -4.67
CA THR A 307 6.39 -28.01 -4.43
C THR A 307 6.79 -28.07 -2.96
N GLY A 308 6.36 -27.11 -2.14
CA GLY A 308 6.70 -27.01 -0.72
C GLY A 308 5.75 -26.10 0.04
N THR A 309 5.89 -26.10 1.37
CA THR A 309 5.10 -25.27 2.29
C THR A 309 5.44 -23.79 2.22
N ASP A 310 6.54 -23.43 1.57
CA ASP A 310 6.92 -22.05 1.27
C ASP A 310 5.96 -21.39 0.28
N MET A 311 5.16 -22.17 -0.45
CA MET A 311 4.27 -21.72 -1.52
C MET A 311 5.01 -20.86 -2.56
N ILE A 312 6.30 -21.12 -2.83
CA ILE A 312 7.02 -20.36 -3.85
C ILE A 312 6.67 -20.88 -5.23
N LYS A 313 6.68 -22.20 -5.46
CA LYS A 313 6.42 -22.80 -6.77
C LYS A 313 5.10 -23.57 -6.78
N CYS A 314 4.14 -23.07 -7.56
CA CYS A 314 2.83 -23.67 -7.80
C CYS A 314 2.93 -24.77 -8.86
N LEU A 315 2.38 -25.95 -8.54
CA LEU A 315 2.26 -27.09 -9.45
C LEU A 315 0.90 -27.14 -10.13
N SER A 316 -0.15 -26.76 -9.40
CA SER A 316 -1.52 -26.66 -9.91
C SER A 316 -2.26 -25.54 -9.19
N TYR A 317 -3.01 -24.74 -9.95
CA TYR A 317 -3.82 -23.63 -9.43
C TYR A 317 -5.09 -24.08 -8.72
N GLY A 318 -5.44 -25.37 -8.81
CA GLY A 318 -6.69 -25.87 -8.24
C GLY A 318 -7.92 -25.31 -8.95
N GLY A 319 -8.98 -25.04 -8.19
CA GLY A 319 -10.23 -24.48 -8.70
C GLY A 319 -11.12 -23.91 -7.60
N ASN A 320 -12.41 -23.77 -7.90
CA ASN A 320 -13.41 -23.36 -6.93
C ASN A 320 -13.82 -24.49 -5.97
N PRO A 321 -14.34 -24.16 -4.77
CA PRO A 321 -14.50 -22.81 -4.23
C PRO A 321 -13.16 -22.16 -3.88
N THR A 322 -13.08 -20.82 -3.97
CA THR A 322 -11.94 -20.08 -3.43
C THR A 322 -11.96 -20.19 -1.91
N LEU A 323 -10.82 -20.52 -1.30
CA LEU A 323 -10.63 -20.66 0.13
C LEU A 323 -10.01 -19.38 0.69
N ILE A 324 -10.75 -18.65 1.52
CA ILE A 324 -10.26 -17.47 2.22
C ILE A 324 -9.67 -17.91 3.56
N GLU A 325 -8.48 -17.42 3.89
CA GLU A 325 -7.82 -17.68 5.18
C GLU A 325 -8.56 -16.92 6.28
N THR A 326 -9.21 -17.64 7.19
CA THR A 326 -9.97 -17.00 8.28
C THR A 326 -9.05 -16.36 9.32
N GLY A 327 -9.61 -15.45 10.12
CA GLY A 327 -8.86 -14.76 11.16
C GLY A 327 -9.77 -14.09 12.16
N LYS A 328 -9.15 -13.43 13.15
CA LYS A 328 -9.86 -12.74 14.22
C LYS A 328 -9.26 -11.35 14.44
N ILE A 329 -10.12 -10.34 14.58
CA ILE A 329 -9.73 -8.97 14.89
C ILE A 329 -10.60 -8.38 16.00
N ARG A 330 -10.06 -7.37 16.67
CA ARG A 330 -10.81 -6.48 17.55
C ARG A 330 -10.59 -5.05 17.11
N PHE A 331 -11.65 -4.26 17.09
CA PHE A 331 -11.50 -2.81 16.94
C PHE A 331 -12.42 -2.05 17.90
N THR A 332 -11.97 -0.85 18.28
CA THR A 332 -12.77 0.17 18.95
C THR A 332 -12.83 1.38 18.04
N LEU A 333 -14.05 1.87 17.78
CA LEU A 333 -14.35 3.02 16.95
C LEU A 333 -14.96 4.13 17.82
N ARG A 334 -14.37 5.33 17.76
CA ARG A 334 -14.98 6.57 18.26
C ARG A 334 -15.88 7.16 17.18
N ASN A 335 -17.18 7.21 17.45
CA ASN A 335 -18.17 7.74 16.51
C ASN A 335 -19.40 8.29 17.26
N THR A 336 -19.89 9.47 16.87
CA THR A 336 -21.03 10.14 17.52
C THR A 336 -22.35 9.39 17.37
N ASN A 337 -22.44 8.47 16.40
CA ASN A 337 -23.59 7.61 16.14
C ASN A 337 -23.42 6.20 16.72
N ALA A 338 -22.39 5.94 17.54
CA ALA A 338 -22.03 4.60 18.03
C ALA A 338 -23.21 3.77 18.56
N GLY A 339 -24.15 4.40 19.29
CA GLY A 339 -25.33 3.72 19.84
C GLY A 339 -26.38 3.26 18.82
N LYS A 340 -26.30 3.73 17.58
CA LYS A 340 -27.23 3.36 16.50
C LYS A 340 -26.61 2.39 15.49
N LEU A 341 -25.29 2.41 15.36
CA LEU A 341 -24.57 1.59 14.38
C LEU A 341 -24.62 0.10 14.73
N LYS A 342 -24.93 -0.71 13.74
CA LYS A 342 -24.83 -2.17 13.75
C LYS A 342 -23.75 -2.61 12.76
N LEU A 343 -23.05 -3.68 13.11
CA LEU A 343 -21.98 -4.25 12.30
C LEU A 343 -22.51 -5.41 11.46
N TYR A 344 -22.66 -5.19 10.15
CA TYR A 344 -23.17 -6.18 9.21
C TYR A 344 -22.02 -6.79 8.40
N PRO A 345 -21.77 -8.10 8.46
CA PRO A 345 -20.94 -8.76 7.46
C PRO A 345 -21.57 -8.60 6.07
N LEU A 346 -20.75 -8.40 5.05
CA LEU A 346 -21.20 -8.27 3.67
C LEU A 346 -20.72 -9.46 2.84
N LEU A 347 -21.61 -9.96 1.98
CA LEU A 347 -21.20 -10.78 0.85
C LEU A 347 -20.45 -9.92 -0.18
N MET A 348 -19.71 -10.56 -1.09
CA MET A 348 -18.96 -9.85 -2.14
C MET A 348 -19.83 -8.98 -3.07
N ASN A 349 -21.15 -9.22 -3.13
CA ASN A 349 -22.11 -8.40 -3.87
C ASN A 349 -22.71 -7.25 -3.04
N GLY A 350 -22.23 -7.02 -1.80
CA GLY A 350 -22.70 -5.96 -0.91
C GLY A 350 -23.96 -6.32 -0.09
N LYS A 351 -24.53 -7.52 -0.23
CA LYS A 351 -25.67 -7.94 0.59
C LYS A 351 -25.25 -8.09 2.06
N ARG A 352 -25.97 -7.43 2.97
CA ARG A 352 -25.83 -7.59 4.42
C ARG A 352 -26.26 -8.99 4.88
N LEU A 353 -25.46 -9.58 5.76
CA LEU A 353 -25.83 -10.74 6.57
C LEU A 353 -26.41 -10.30 7.92
N ALA A 354 -26.73 -11.26 8.80
CA ALA A 354 -27.17 -10.93 10.15
C ALA A 354 -26.09 -10.12 10.90
N PRO A 355 -26.48 -9.07 11.65
CA PRO A 355 -25.51 -8.22 12.34
C PRO A 355 -24.77 -8.98 13.44
N LEU A 356 -23.48 -8.67 13.58
CA LEU A 356 -22.64 -9.16 14.67
C LEU A 356 -22.90 -8.38 15.95
N LYS A 357 -22.58 -8.99 17.09
CA LYS A 357 -22.66 -8.33 18.39
C LYS A 357 -21.61 -7.23 18.48
N THR A 358 -22.03 -6.05 18.94
CA THR A 358 -21.16 -4.94 19.29
C THR A 358 -21.42 -4.53 20.74
N SER A 359 -20.48 -3.83 21.34
CA SER A 359 -20.63 -3.20 22.65
C SER A 359 -20.44 -1.70 22.50
N VAL A 360 -21.24 -0.90 23.19
CA VAL A 360 -21.19 0.56 23.11
C VAL A 360 -21.02 1.14 24.51
N SER A 361 -20.09 2.07 24.65
CA SER A 361 -19.88 2.86 25.87
C SER A 361 -19.64 4.32 25.50
N GLY A 362 -20.64 5.16 25.69
CA GLY A 362 -20.65 6.52 25.16
C GLY A 362 -20.50 6.51 23.63
N ASP A 363 -19.52 7.26 23.12
CA ASP A 363 -19.21 7.35 21.69
C ASP A 363 -18.27 6.25 21.20
N LEU A 364 -18.00 5.21 22.01
CA LEU A 364 -17.11 4.12 21.65
C LEU A 364 -17.91 2.86 21.31
N LEU A 365 -17.82 2.41 20.06
CA LEU A 365 -18.28 1.11 19.60
C LEU A 365 -17.09 0.14 19.56
N THR A 366 -17.19 -0.98 20.27
CA THR A 366 -16.19 -2.07 20.23
C THR A 366 -16.81 -3.31 19.63
N ALA A 367 -16.08 -3.94 18.70
CA ALA A 367 -16.46 -5.19 18.07
C ALA A 367 -15.28 -6.16 17.98
N GLU A 368 -15.59 -7.45 18.08
CA GLU A 368 -14.71 -8.54 17.69
C GLU A 368 -15.31 -9.27 16.49
N ILE A 369 -14.50 -9.50 15.48
CA ILE A 369 -14.88 -10.24 14.29
C ILE A 369 -14.05 -11.52 14.27
N ASP A 370 -14.73 -12.66 14.22
CA ASP A 370 -14.16 -13.97 13.90
C ASP A 370 -14.76 -14.42 12.57
N THR A 371 -13.97 -14.38 11.49
CA THR A 371 -14.48 -14.66 10.15
C THR A 371 -14.81 -16.14 9.93
N ALA A 372 -14.29 -17.05 10.77
CA ALA A 372 -14.65 -18.46 10.72
C ALA A 372 -16.03 -18.76 11.32
N ALA A 373 -16.53 -17.87 12.19
CA ALA A 373 -17.82 -18.04 12.88
C ALA A 373 -19.02 -17.50 12.08
N ILE A 374 -18.80 -16.94 10.88
CA ILE A 374 -19.84 -16.38 10.03
C ILE A 374 -20.49 -17.52 9.22
N PRO A 375 -21.80 -17.80 9.38
CA PRO A 375 -22.42 -19.03 8.87
C PRO A 375 -22.41 -19.25 7.35
N GLU A 376 -22.37 -18.17 6.55
CA GLU A 376 -22.49 -18.27 5.08
C GLU A 376 -21.13 -18.30 4.36
N THR A 377 -20.21 -17.40 4.75
CA THR A 377 -18.90 -17.27 4.10
C THR A 377 -17.97 -16.45 5.00
N PRO A 378 -16.64 -16.71 4.98
CA PRO A 378 -15.67 -15.80 5.57
C PRO A 378 -15.73 -14.43 4.88
N ALA A 379 -16.43 -13.48 5.49
CA ALA A 379 -16.58 -12.12 4.96
C ALA A 379 -15.28 -11.33 5.09
N LEU A 380 -14.91 -10.60 4.02
CA LEU A 380 -13.81 -9.62 4.03
C LEU A 380 -14.31 -8.19 4.31
N PHE A 381 -15.59 -7.94 4.06
CA PHE A 381 -16.20 -6.62 4.15
C PHE A 381 -17.28 -6.62 5.22
N PHE A 382 -17.38 -5.53 5.95
CA PHE A 382 -18.43 -5.29 6.92
C PHE A 382 -18.90 -3.84 6.81
N GLU A 383 -20.17 -3.60 7.05
CA GLU A 383 -20.75 -2.27 7.09
C GLU A 383 -21.15 -1.93 8.52
N LEU A 384 -20.74 -0.75 8.99
CA LEU A 384 -21.33 -0.12 10.17
C LEU A 384 -22.38 0.88 9.69
N ALA A 385 -23.65 0.60 9.97
CA ALA A 385 -24.78 1.44 9.59
C ALA A 385 -25.95 1.28 10.59
N GLU A 386 -26.88 2.24 10.59
CA GLU A 386 -28.10 2.20 11.45
C GLU A 386 -29.05 1.02 11.15
#